data_AF-A0A4S8P8X0-F1
#
_entry.id   AF-A0A4S8P8X0-F1
#
_cell.length_a   1.000
_cell.length_b   1.000
_cell.length_c   1.000
_cell.angle_alpha   90.00
_cell.angle_beta   90.00
_cell.angle_gamma   90.00
#
_symmetry.space_group_name_H-M   'P 1'
#
loop_
_entity.id
_entity.type
_entity.pdbx_description
1 polymer ?
#
loop_
_entity_poly.entity_id
_entity_poly.type
_entity_poly.pdbx_seq_one_letter_code
_entity_poly.pdbx_strand_id
1 'polypeptide(L)'
;MEVDGVEYFPVTGEAEALALVHAKSDTYVDSRRLAEYAVSLGVAPPRYTPLGVLPLIVTVWFPGATEGLLVWDLHEMEEGDPDEGRP
;
A
#
# COMPACT_ATOMS: atom_id res chain seq x y z
N MET A 1 -6.58 8.52 -6.04
CA MET A 1 -7.18 9.66 -5.32
C MET A 1 -6.11 10.71 -5.21
N GLU A 2 -6.35 11.92 -5.70
CA GLU A 2 -5.34 12.99 -5.67
C GLU A 2 -5.56 13.93 -4.49
N VAL A 3 -4.49 14.20 -3.73
CA VAL A 3 -4.50 15.20 -2.63
C VAL A 3 -3.22 16.02 -2.76
N ASP A 4 -3.38 17.35 -2.86
CA ASP A 4 -2.28 18.31 -3.02
C ASP A 4 -1.29 17.96 -4.17
N GLY A 5 -1.81 17.40 -5.27
CA GLY A 5 -1.02 17.01 -6.44
C GLY A 5 -0.31 15.66 -6.32
N VAL A 6 -0.54 14.90 -5.24
CA VAL A 6 -0.02 13.54 -5.06
C VAL A 6 -1.11 12.52 -5.28
N GLU A 7 -0.86 11.50 -6.12
CA GLU A 7 -1.81 10.43 -6.41
C GLU A 7 -1.69 9.28 -5.39
N TYR A 8 -2.66 9.15 -4.50
CA TYR A 8 -2.75 8.04 -3.56
C TYR A 8 -3.57 6.88 -4.13
N PHE A 9 -3.17 5.65 -3.78
CA PHE A 9 -3.83 4.42 -4.20
C PHE A 9 -4.41 3.70 -2.97
N PRO A 10 -5.65 4.02 -2.56
CA PRO A 10 -6.25 3.41 -1.37
C PRO A 10 -6.29 1.89 -1.47
N VAL A 11 -6.08 1.22 -0.35
CA VAL A 11 -6.32 -0.21 -0.24
C VAL A 11 -7.84 -0.44 -0.37
N THR A 12 -8.24 -1.19 -1.39
CA THR A 12 -9.66 -1.45 -1.71
C THR A 12 -9.90 -2.95 -1.90
N GLY A 13 -11.09 -3.42 -1.57
CA GLY A 13 -11.45 -4.84 -1.63
C GLY A 13 -12.80 -5.12 -0.95
N GLU A 14 -13.12 -6.40 -0.79
CA GLU A 14 -14.31 -6.84 -0.07
C GLU A 14 -14.28 -6.38 1.39
N ALA A 15 -15.45 -5.99 1.93
CA ALA A 15 -15.55 -5.35 3.24
C ALA A 15 -14.94 -6.18 4.37
N GLU A 16 -15.12 -7.51 4.32
CA GLU A 16 -14.57 -8.44 5.31
C GLU A 16 -13.02 -8.48 5.25
N ALA A 17 -12.45 -8.53 4.05
CA ALA A 17 -11.00 -8.53 3.86
C ALA A 17 -10.39 -7.20 4.31
N LEU A 18 -11.02 -6.06 4.00
CA LEU A 18 -10.56 -4.75 4.45
C LEU A 18 -10.60 -4.63 5.98
N ALA A 19 -11.66 -5.10 6.63
CA ALA A 19 -11.74 -5.09 8.09
C ALA A 19 -10.60 -5.88 8.74
N LEU A 20 -10.21 -7.02 8.15
CA LEU A 20 -9.06 -7.81 8.62
C LEU A 20 -7.72 -7.09 8.38
N VAL A 21 -7.54 -6.44 7.24
CA VAL A 21 -6.34 -5.64 6.94
C VAL A 21 -6.21 -4.48 7.94
N HIS A 22 -7.28 -3.74 8.21
CA HIS A 22 -7.30 -2.67 9.21
C HIS A 22 -7.03 -3.19 10.63
N ALA A 23 -7.68 -4.28 11.05
CA ALA A 23 -7.41 -4.89 12.35
C ALA A 23 -5.94 -5.34 12.49
N LYS A 24 -5.28 -5.63 11.37
CA LYS A 24 -3.86 -6.01 11.34
C LYS A 24 -2.90 -4.85 11.24
N SER A 25 -3.26 -3.74 10.59
CA SER A 25 -2.40 -2.54 10.55
C SER A 25 -2.08 -2.01 11.93
N ASP A 26 -3.00 -2.14 12.89
CA ASP A 26 -2.79 -1.68 14.27
C ASP A 26 -1.82 -2.57 15.07
N THR A 27 -1.52 -3.76 14.56
CA THR A 27 -0.68 -4.78 15.25
C THR A 27 0.65 -5.05 14.56
N TYR A 28 0.76 -4.80 13.26
CA TYR A 28 2.00 -5.00 12.51
C TYR A 28 2.85 -3.73 12.51
N VAL A 29 4.15 -3.91 12.79
CA VAL A 29 5.16 -2.85 12.68
C VAL A 29 5.77 -2.80 11.26
N ASP A 30 5.48 -3.80 10.41
CA ASP A 30 6.13 -3.99 9.10
C ASP A 30 5.12 -3.88 7.94
N SER A 31 5.27 -2.81 7.15
CA SER A 31 4.48 -2.50 5.96
C SER A 31 4.50 -3.59 4.89
N ARG A 32 5.61 -4.34 4.78
CA ARG A 32 5.71 -5.45 3.82
C ARG A 32 4.84 -6.62 4.23
N ARG A 33 4.85 -6.99 5.51
CA ARG A 33 3.99 -8.08 6.01
C ARG A 33 2.51 -7.74 5.90
N LEU A 34 2.15 -6.46 6.09
CA LEU A 34 0.79 -6.02 5.89
C LEU A 34 0.36 -6.15 4.43
N ALA A 35 1.23 -5.78 3.48
CA ALA A 35 1.01 -5.95 2.03
C ALA A 35 0.84 -7.44 1.64
N GLU A 36 1.74 -8.31 2.10
CA GLU A 36 1.66 -9.76 1.87
C GLU A 36 0.37 -10.36 2.42
N TYR A 37 -0.03 -9.93 3.62
CA TYR A 37 -1.27 -10.35 4.25
C TYR A 37 -2.50 -9.89 3.44
N ALA A 38 -2.55 -8.63 3.01
CA ALA A 38 -3.63 -8.12 2.17
C ALA A 38 -3.78 -8.93 0.88
N VAL A 39 -2.67 -9.22 0.18
CA VAL A 39 -2.70 -10.06 -1.04
C VAL A 39 -3.21 -11.47 -0.73
N SER A 40 -2.84 -12.06 0.41
CA SER A 40 -3.35 -13.38 0.82
C SER A 40 -4.87 -13.40 1.04
N LEU A 41 -5.48 -12.25 1.30
CA LEU A 41 -6.93 -12.05 1.43
C LEU A 41 -7.61 -11.66 0.12
N GLY A 42 -6.87 -11.61 -1.00
CA GLY A 42 -7.37 -11.17 -2.31
C GLY A 42 -7.43 -9.65 -2.48
N VAL A 43 -6.86 -8.89 -1.55
CA VAL A 43 -6.73 -7.43 -1.64
C VAL A 43 -5.41 -7.12 -2.33
N ALA A 44 -5.48 -6.71 -3.59
CA ALA A 44 -4.30 -6.49 -4.43
C ALA A 44 -4.14 -5.01 -4.83
N PRO A 45 -2.90 -4.55 -5.06
CA PRO A 45 -2.67 -3.23 -5.63
C PRO A 45 -3.20 -3.14 -7.06
N PRO A 46 -3.56 -1.94 -7.53
CA PRO A 46 -3.89 -1.75 -8.94
C PRO A 46 -2.70 -2.16 -9.81
N ARG A 47 -2.97 -2.88 -10.91
CA ARG A 47 -1.96 -3.41 -11.84
C ARG A 47 -0.99 -4.43 -11.21
N TYR A 48 -1.33 -5.04 -10.09
CA TYR A 48 -0.53 -6.11 -9.50
C TYR A 48 -0.30 -7.25 -10.49
N THR A 49 0.97 -7.64 -10.65
CA THR A 49 1.35 -8.87 -11.33
C THR A 49 2.10 -9.76 -10.35
N PRO A 50 1.85 -11.08 -10.29
CA PRO A 50 2.55 -11.99 -9.37
C PRO A 50 4.09 -12.03 -9.55
N LEU A 51 4.58 -11.54 -10.68
CA LEU A 51 6.02 -11.47 -11.01
C LEU A 51 6.63 -10.09 -10.73
N GLY A 52 5.80 -9.09 -10.39
CA GLY A 52 6.25 -7.74 -10.06
C GLY A 52 6.65 -7.59 -8.60
N VAL A 53 7.32 -6.48 -8.29
CA VAL A 53 7.58 -6.08 -6.90
C VAL A 53 6.23 -5.79 -6.25
N LEU A 54 6.04 -6.30 -5.03
CA LEU A 54 4.84 -6.02 -4.24
C LEU A 54 5.00 -4.64 -3.59
N PRO A 55 4.13 -3.66 -3.89
CA PRO A 55 4.08 -2.39 -3.18
C PRO A 55 3.82 -2.61 -1.70
N LEU A 56 4.42 -1.75 -0.87
CA LEU A 56 4.13 -1.75 0.55
C LEU A 56 2.74 -1.14 0.82
N ILE A 57 2.16 -1.46 1.97
CA ILE A 57 1.00 -0.72 2.49
C ILE A 57 1.51 0.26 3.55
N VAL A 58 1.22 1.54 3.37
CA VAL A 58 1.54 2.61 4.32
C VAL A 58 0.28 3.32 4.78
N THR A 59 0.36 3.93 5.96
CA THR A 59 -0.73 4.77 6.48
C THR A 59 -0.42 6.23 6.21
N VAL A 60 -1.36 6.93 5.58
CA VAL A 60 -1.28 8.36 5.29
C VAL A 60 -2.29 9.12 6.14
N TRP A 61 -1.85 10.19 6.78
CA TRP A 61 -2.72 11.10 7.54
C TRP A 61 -2.84 12.42 6.79
N PHE A 62 -4.03 12.67 6.21
CA PHE A 62 -4.30 13.93 5.53
C PHE A 62 -4.55 15.07 6.55
N PRO A 63 -4.31 16.33 6.16
CA PRO A 63 -4.65 17.47 7.00
C PRO A 63 -6.12 17.43 7.44
N GLY A 64 -6.35 17.40 8.76
CA GLY A 64 -7.69 17.35 9.36
C GLY A 64 -8.34 15.97 9.44
N ALA A 65 -7.68 14.90 8.98
CA ALA A 65 -8.18 13.54 9.14
C ALA A 65 -8.03 13.08 10.60
N THR A 66 -9.09 12.46 11.15
CA THR A 66 -9.07 11.83 12.47
C THR A 66 -8.55 10.39 12.43
N GLU A 67 -8.49 9.80 11.23
CA GLU A 67 -8.08 8.43 10.98
C GLU A 67 -7.05 8.40 9.85
N GLY A 68 -6.13 7.43 9.91
CA GLY A 68 -5.15 7.20 8.86
C GLY A 68 -5.76 6.37 7.72
N LEU A 69 -5.42 6.71 6.48
CA LEU A 69 -5.81 5.94 5.31
C LEU A 69 -4.70 4.96 4.93
N LEU A 70 -5.05 3.68 4.79
CA LEU A 70 -4.13 2.68 4.21
C LEU A 70 -4.09 2.84 2.69
N VAL A 71 -2.88 2.99 2.15
CA VAL A 71 -2.61 3.13 0.72
C VAL A 71 -1.50 2.18 0.29
N TRP A 72 -1.54 1.76 -0.97
CA TRP A 72 -0.42 1.12 -1.63
C TRP A 72 0.63 2.16 -1.98
N ASP A 73 1.86 1.94 -1.55
CA ASP A 73 2.99 2.80 -1.85
C ASP A 73 3.57 2.47 -3.24
N LEU A 74 2.90 2.99 -4.27
CA LEU A 74 3.29 2.76 -5.67
C LEU A 74 4.39 3.72 -6.15
N HIS A 75 4.62 4.83 -5.47
CA HIS A 75 5.59 5.84 -5.90
C HIS A 75 7.03 5.32 -5.79
N GLU A 76 7.32 4.51 -4.75
CA GLU A 76 8.64 3.87 -4.60
C GLU A 76 8.96 2.86 -5.73
N MET A 77 7.96 2.41 -6.50
CA MET A 77 8.19 1.51 -7.63
C MET A 77 8.39 2.23 -8.97
N GLU A 78 7.99 3.51 -9.07
CA GLU A 78 8.19 4.32 -10.27
C GLU A 78 9.58 4.97 -10.31
N GLU A 79 10.21 5.20 -9.15
CA GLU A 79 11.61 5.61 -9.00
C GLU A 79 12.60 4.44 -9.11
N GLY A 80 12.39 3.55 -10.08
CA GLY A 80 13.46 2.70 -10.58
C GLY A 80 14.46 3.55 -11.36
N ASP A 81 15.36 4.26 -10.67
CA ASP A 81 16.52 4.88 -11.28
C ASP A 81 17.35 3.76 -11.96
N PRO A 82 17.53 3.75 -13.29
CA PRO A 82 18.29 2.71 -13.97
C PRO A 82 19.78 2.68 -13.60
N ASP A 83 20.29 3.63 -12.80
CA ASP A 83 21.71 3.73 -12.45
C ASP A 83 22.09 3.24 -11.03
N GLU A 84 21.15 2.83 -10.17
CA GLU A 84 21.50 2.30 -8.84
C GLU A 84 21.81 0.78 -8.89
N GLY A 85 22.93 0.44 -9.52
CA GLY A 85 23.36 -0.96 -9.59
C GLY A 85 24.56 -1.31 -10.47
N ARG A 86 25.50 -0.39 -10.71
CA ARG A 86 26.81 -0.78 -11.25
C ARG A 86 27.88 -0.80 -10.15
N PRO A 87 28.69 -1.87 -10.07
CA PRO A 87 29.71 -2.06 -9.04
C PRO A 87 30.80 -1.00 -9.06
#